data_AF-A0A8J5INP2-F1
#
_entry.id   AF-A0A8J5INP2-F1
#
_cell.length_a   1.000
_cell.length_b   1.000
_cell.length_c   1.000
_cell.angle_alpha   90.00
_cell.angle_beta   90.00
_cell.angle_gamma   90.00
#
_symmetry.space_group_name_H-M   'P 1'
#
loop_
_entity.id
_entity.type
_entity.pdbx_description
1 polymer ?
#
loop_
_entity_poly.entity_id
_entity_poly.type
_entity_poly.pdbx_seq_one_letter_code
_entity_poly.pdbx_strand_id
1 'polypeptide(L)'
;MLKPERARMRHVESSTSSSQLGMASSSSVLRLYHEMLRNAAKLETYNFRAYATRRVKEDFRKNKALKAGSLEQEEALDFAREQANVLYRQMVVSKLYPPHVKSVMETLGK
;
A
#
# COMPACT_ATOMS: atom_id res chain seq x y z
N MET A 1 37.21 -4.21 -56.01
CA MET A 1 37.84 -5.29 -55.22
C MET A 1 37.03 -5.52 -53.94
N LEU A 2 36.66 -6.79 -53.71
CA LEU A 2 36.28 -7.47 -52.46
C LEU A 2 34.98 -7.09 -51.68
N LYS A 3 33.89 -7.73 -52.13
CA LYS A 3 32.82 -8.52 -51.47
C LYS A 3 32.00 -7.98 -50.25
N PRO A 4 30.65 -8.14 -50.27
CA PRO A 4 29.76 -8.02 -49.12
C PRO A 4 29.65 -9.34 -48.32
N GLU A 5 29.69 -9.27 -46.99
CA GLU A 5 29.53 -10.42 -46.10
C GLU A 5 28.05 -10.65 -45.75
N ARG A 6 27.47 -11.68 -46.36
CA ARG A 6 26.21 -12.30 -45.93
C ARG A 6 26.45 -13.09 -44.64
N ALA A 7 25.38 -13.17 -43.85
CA ALA A 7 25.05 -14.17 -42.82
C ALA A 7 25.25 -13.73 -41.37
N ARG A 8 24.14 -13.49 -40.68
CA ARG A 8 23.50 -14.54 -39.87
C ARG A 8 22.19 -14.01 -39.32
N MET A 9 21.09 -14.65 -39.73
CA MET A 9 19.96 -14.84 -38.84
C MET A 9 20.51 -15.29 -37.49
N ARG A 10 20.34 -14.46 -36.47
CA ARG A 10 20.22 -14.95 -35.10
C ARG A 10 18.80 -14.64 -34.70
N HIS A 11 17.98 -15.69 -34.68
CA HIS A 11 16.91 -15.79 -33.70
C HIS A 11 17.52 -15.39 -32.36
N VAL A 12 17.19 -14.20 -31.88
CA VAL A 12 17.45 -13.85 -30.49
C VAL A 12 16.30 -14.46 -29.72
N GLU A 13 16.70 -15.47 -28.96
CA GLU A 13 15.94 -16.31 -28.07
C GLU A 13 14.92 -15.51 -27.26
N SER A 14 13.75 -16.13 -27.15
CA SER A 14 12.80 -15.94 -26.07
C SER A 14 13.52 -15.83 -24.73
N SER A 15 13.76 -14.60 -24.29
CA SER A 15 14.06 -14.32 -22.90
C SER A 15 12.71 -14.18 -22.21
N THR A 16 12.18 -15.33 -21.80
CA THR A 16 11.26 -15.47 -20.68
C THR A 16 11.83 -14.67 -19.50
N SER A 17 11.49 -13.38 -19.44
CA SER A 17 11.50 -12.64 -18.19
C SER A 17 10.32 -13.16 -17.39
N SER A 18 10.51 -14.35 -16.80
CA SER A 18 9.70 -14.78 -15.67
C SER A 18 10.06 -13.81 -14.56
N SER A 19 9.37 -12.66 -14.54
CA SER A 19 9.38 -11.77 -13.40
C SER A 19 8.82 -12.58 -12.25
N GLN A 20 9.71 -13.02 -11.38
CA GLN A 20 9.36 -13.42 -10.03
C GLN A 20 8.56 -12.25 -9.45
N LEU A 21 7.23 -12.31 -9.53
CA LEU A 21 6.36 -11.49 -8.71
C LEU A 21 6.75 -11.86 -7.29
N GLY A 22 7.52 -10.97 -6.65
CA GLY A 22 8.12 -11.21 -5.37
C GLY A 22 7.01 -11.40 -4.34
N MET A 23 6.65 -12.66 -4.06
CA MET A 23 5.53 -12.99 -3.19
C MET A 23 5.65 -12.19 -1.89
N ALA A 24 4.73 -11.26 -1.68
CA ALA A 24 4.65 -10.57 -0.41
C ALA A 24 4.42 -11.59 0.72
N SER A 25 5.42 -11.72 1.60
CA SER A 25 5.29 -12.55 2.80
C SER A 25 4.10 -12.08 3.64
N SER A 26 3.31 -13.00 4.20
CA SER A 26 2.21 -12.64 5.11
C SER A 26 2.67 -11.73 6.26
N SER A 27 3.92 -11.84 6.68
CA SER A 27 4.53 -10.98 7.70
C SER A 27 4.68 -9.51 7.24
N SER A 28 5.02 -9.25 5.97
CA SER A 28 5.18 -7.90 5.44
C SER A 28 3.82 -7.21 5.30
N VAL A 29 2.81 -7.95 4.85
CA VAL A 29 1.42 -7.48 4.75
C VAL A 29 0.88 -7.08 6.13
N LEU A 30 1.10 -7.92 7.15
CA LEU A 30 0.67 -7.61 8.52
C LEU A 30 1.42 -6.41 9.12
N ARG A 31 2.71 -6.25 8.82
CA ARG A 31 3.48 -5.08 9.24
C ARG A 31 2.90 -3.80 8.66
N LEU A 32 2.60 -3.78 7.36
CA LEU A 32 1.97 -2.65 6.67
C LEU A 32 0.59 -2.33 7.28
N TYR A 33 -0.24 -3.35 7.49
CA TYR A 33 -1.55 -3.19 8.13
C TYR A 33 -1.44 -2.53 9.51
N HIS A 34 -0.57 -3.05 10.38
CA HIS A 34 -0.38 -2.50 11.71
C HIS A 34 0.24 -1.09 11.70
N GLU A 35 1.11 -0.80 10.73
CA GLU A 35 1.66 0.54 10.56
C GLU A 35 0.55 1.55 10.20
N MET A 36 -0.29 1.23 9.22
CA MET A 36 -1.41 2.07 8.82
C MET A 36 -2.38 2.30 9.98
N LEU A 37 -2.73 1.27 10.75
CA LEU A 37 -3.58 1.43 11.92
C LEU A 37 -2.94 2.30 13.01
N ARG A 38 -1.63 2.16 13.25
CA ARG A 38 -0.90 3.01 14.20
C ARG A 38 -0.89 4.48 13.76
N ASN A 39 -0.72 4.75 12.47
CA ASN A 39 -0.75 6.10 11.93
C ASN A 39 -2.17 6.69 11.97
N ALA A 40 -3.19 5.93 11.61
CA ALA A 40 -4.60 6.34 11.71
C ALA A 40 -4.98 6.69 13.14
N ALA A 41 -4.59 5.87 14.13
CA ALA A 41 -4.89 6.08 15.54
C ALA A 41 -4.26 7.36 16.13
N LYS A 42 -3.22 7.90 15.49
CA LYS A 42 -2.52 9.11 15.93
C LYS A 42 -3.13 10.42 15.41
N LEU A 43 -4.11 10.36 14.52
CA LEU A 43 -4.85 11.54 14.04
C LEU A 43 -5.59 12.21 15.21
N GLU A 44 -5.49 13.53 15.31
CA GLU A 44 -6.08 14.31 16.41
C GLU A 44 -7.61 14.35 16.30
N THR A 45 -8.13 14.64 15.11
CA THR A 45 -9.58 14.76 14.89
C THR A 45 -10.25 13.39 14.89
N TYR A 46 -11.23 13.20 15.79
CA TYR A 46 -12.04 11.97 15.91
C TYR A 46 -12.53 11.43 14.58
N ASN A 47 -13.18 12.26 13.76
CA ASN A 47 -13.80 11.84 12.51
C ASN A 47 -12.78 11.22 11.55
N PHE A 48 -11.60 11.85 11.43
CA PHE A 48 -10.54 11.34 10.56
C PHE A 48 -9.90 10.08 11.13
N ARG A 49 -9.64 10.04 12.44
CA ARG A 49 -9.12 8.84 13.11
C ARG A 49 -10.06 7.64 12.94
N ALA A 50 -11.35 7.83 13.19
CA ALA A 50 -12.38 6.81 13.09
C ALA A 50 -12.55 6.34 11.64
N TYR A 51 -12.64 7.27 10.69
CA TYR A 51 -12.73 6.97 9.27
C TYR A 51 -11.51 6.20 8.78
N ALA A 52 -10.29 6.70 9.02
CA ALA A 52 -9.07 6.07 8.53
C ALA A 52 -8.90 4.66 9.11
N THR A 53 -9.16 4.49 10.42
CA THR A 53 -9.09 3.17 11.07
C THR A 53 -10.09 2.19 10.46
N ARG A 54 -11.33 2.63 10.21
CA ARG A 54 -12.35 1.79 9.58
C ARG A 54 -12.00 1.46 8.13
N ARG A 55 -11.57 2.45 7.35
CA ARG A 55 -11.21 2.29 5.93
C ARG A 55 -10.08 1.29 5.74
N VAL A 56 -9.01 1.40 6.53
CA VAL A 56 -7.89 0.45 6.52
C VAL A 56 -8.39 -0.97 6.84
N LYS A 57 -9.19 -1.16 7.89
CA LYS A 57 -9.75 -2.47 8.22
C LYS A 57 -10.62 -3.05 7.09
N GLU A 58 -11.48 -2.23 6.49
CA GLU A 58 -12.35 -2.64 5.40
C GLU A 58 -11.55 -3.07 4.17
N ASP A 59 -10.53 -2.31 3.77
CA ASP A 59 -9.73 -2.60 2.58
C ASP A 59 -8.91 -3.88 2.74
N PHE A 60 -8.27 -4.09 3.89
CA PHE A 60 -7.56 -5.34 4.17
C PHE A 60 -8.51 -6.53 4.28
N ARG A 61 -9.73 -6.33 4.80
CA ARG A 61 -10.74 -7.40 4.87
C ARG A 61 -11.26 -7.78 3.48
N LYS A 62 -11.52 -6.79 2.61
CA LYS A 62 -11.97 -7.01 1.22
C LYS A 62 -10.94 -7.80 0.42
N ASN A 63 -9.66 -7.50 0.59
CA ASN A 63 -8.57 -8.12 -0.15
C ASN A 63 -8.02 -9.42 0.51
N LYS A 64 -8.60 -9.88 1.63
CA LYS A 64 -8.12 -11.06 2.36
C LYS A 64 -8.22 -12.37 1.55
N ALA A 65 -9.19 -12.46 0.64
CA ALA A 65 -9.45 -13.64 -0.17
C ALA A 65 -8.60 -13.71 -1.46
N LEU A 66 -7.77 -12.67 -1.73
CA LEU A 66 -6.89 -12.68 -2.89
C LEU A 66 -5.85 -13.81 -2.77
N LYS A 67 -5.54 -14.41 -3.91
CA LYS A 67 -4.58 -15.52 -3.97
C LYS A 67 -3.18 -14.97 -3.72
N ALA A 68 -2.42 -15.66 -2.87
CA ALA A 68 -1.04 -15.29 -2.60
C ALA A 68 -0.20 -15.28 -3.90
N GLY A 69 0.51 -14.18 -4.14
CA GLY A 69 1.33 -13.96 -5.33
C GLY A 69 0.54 -13.66 -6.61
N SER A 70 -0.76 -13.34 -6.50
CA SER A 70 -1.53 -12.88 -7.66
C SER A 70 -1.19 -11.42 -8.01
N LEU A 71 -1.40 -11.05 -9.27
CA LEU A 71 -1.16 -9.68 -9.73
C LEU A 71 -2.05 -8.68 -8.96
N GLU A 72 -3.30 -9.05 -8.71
CA GLU A 72 -4.26 -8.24 -7.97
C GLU A 72 -3.83 -8.01 -6.52
N GLN A 73 -3.14 -8.99 -5.91
CA GLN A 73 -2.59 -8.83 -4.57
C GLN A 73 -1.45 -7.80 -4.56
N GLU A 74 -0.53 -7.88 -5.52
CA GLU A 74 0.59 -6.94 -5.61
C GLU A 74 0.08 -5.51 -5.91
N GLU A 75 -0.88 -5.35 -6.83
CA GLU A 75 -1.52 -4.06 -7.10
C GLU A 75 -2.21 -3.48 -5.85
N ALA A 76 -2.93 -4.31 -5.09
CA ALA A 76 -3.55 -3.88 -3.85
C ALA A 76 -2.51 -3.50 -2.78
N LEU A 77 -1.37 -4.18 -2.72
CA LEU A 77 -0.28 -3.86 -1.81
C LEU A 77 0.45 -2.58 -2.20
N ASP A 78 0.67 -2.34 -3.48
CA ASP A 78 1.26 -1.10 -3.98
C ASP A 78 0.35 0.10 -3.67
N PHE A 79 -0.94 -0.04 -3.93
CA PHE A 79 -1.92 0.96 -3.50
C PHE A 79 -1.87 1.17 -1.98
N ALA A 80 -1.84 0.10 -1.18
CA ALA A 80 -1.76 0.22 0.28
C ALA A 80 -0.48 0.94 0.75
N ARG A 81 0.67 0.71 0.10
CA ARG A 81 1.93 1.42 0.38
C ARG A 81 1.82 2.91 0.08
N GLU A 82 1.20 3.27 -1.04
CA GLU A 82 0.94 4.67 -1.37
C GLU A 82 0.02 5.33 -0.33
N GLN A 83 -1.08 4.65 0.04
CA GLN A 83 -2.00 5.14 1.06
C GLN A 83 -1.35 5.26 2.43
N ALA A 84 -0.41 4.37 2.79
CA ALA A 84 0.34 4.49 4.04
C ALA A 84 1.16 5.78 4.09
N ASN A 85 1.80 6.17 2.99
CA ASN A 85 2.54 7.43 2.87
C ASN A 85 1.62 8.66 2.95
N VAL A 86 0.45 8.61 2.31
CA VAL A 86 -0.58 9.66 2.45
C VAL A 86 -1.02 9.77 3.90
N LEU A 87 -1.36 8.66 4.54
CA LEU A 87 -1.82 8.61 5.92
C LEU A 87 -0.77 9.12 6.90
N TYR A 88 0.51 8.81 6.67
CA TYR A 88 1.62 9.35 7.47
C TYR A 88 1.70 10.87 7.37
N ARG A 89 1.64 11.43 6.16
CA ARG A 89 1.64 12.90 5.95
C ARG A 89 0.42 13.55 6.63
N GLN A 90 -0.76 12.95 6.49
CA GLN A 90 -1.97 13.44 7.14
C GLN A 90 -1.88 13.41 8.67
N MET A 91 -1.24 12.37 9.22
CA MET A 91 -0.96 12.27 10.65
C MET A 91 -0.02 13.38 11.11
N VAL A 92 1.05 13.68 10.37
CA VAL A 92 1.94 14.82 10.69
C VAL A 92 1.19 16.15 10.62
N VAL A 93 0.42 16.41 9.56
CA VAL A 93 -0.36 17.65 9.41
C VAL A 93 -1.36 17.80 10.56
N SER A 94 -2.04 16.71 10.93
CA SER A 94 -2.97 16.70 12.05
C SER A 94 -2.32 17.04 13.39
N LYS A 95 -1.03 16.73 13.58
CA LYS A 95 -0.27 17.11 14.79
C LYS A 95 0.14 18.58 14.78
N LEU A 96 0.46 19.14 13.62
CA LEU A 96 0.83 20.54 13.48
C LEU A 96 -0.38 21.47 13.66
N TYR A 97 -1.56 21.02 13.26
CA TYR A 97 -2.81 21.78 13.35
C TYR A 97 -3.87 20.99 14.11
N PRO A 98 -3.73 20.83 15.43
CA PRO A 98 -4.74 20.15 16.24
C PRO A 98 -6.03 20.98 16.29
N PRO A 99 -7.20 20.34 16.37
CA PRO A 99 -8.46 21.07 16.52
C PRO A 99 -8.49 21.82 17.86
N HIS A 100 -8.99 23.06 17.84
CA HIS A 100 -9.09 23.88 19.05
C HIS A 100 -10.06 23.31 20.09
N VAL A 101 -11.06 22.54 19.65
CA VAL A 101 -12.07 21.91 20.49
C VAL A 101 -12.15 20.43 20.13
N LYS A 102 -12.23 19.58 21.15
CA LYS A 102 -12.42 18.13 20.96
C LYS A 102 -13.82 17.83 20.42
N SER A 103 -13.94 16.76 19.66
CA SER A 103 -15.26 16.32 19.16
C SER A 103 -16.16 15.92 20.33
N VAL A 104 -17.47 16.19 20.21
CA VAL A 104 -18.48 15.73 21.18
C VAL A 104 -18.41 14.21 21.39
N MET A 105 -18.06 13.46 20.34
CA MET A 105 -17.90 12.00 20.42
C MET A 105 -16.73 11.56 21.31
N GLU A 106 -15.74 12.43 21.56
CA GLU A 106 -14.64 12.17 22.48
C GLU A 106 -14.95 12.60 23.92
N THR A 107 -15.90 13.52 24.10
CA THR A 107 -16.30 14.01 25.43
C THR A 107 -17.37 13.14 26.07
N LEU A 108 -18.22 12.49 25.28
CA LEU A 108 -19.29 11.61 25.77
C LEU A 108 -18.81 10.21 26.21
N GLY A 109 -17.60 9.81 25.78
CA GLY A 109 -17.04 8.48 26.04
C GLY A 109 -16.17 8.39 27.30
N LYS A 110 -16.26 9.36 28.21
CA LYS A 110 -15.51 9.39 29.47
C LYS A 110 -16.46 9.40 30.67
#